data_AF-A0A524F4P9-F1
#
_entry.id   AF-A0A524F4P9-F1
#
_cell.length_a   1.000
_cell.length_b   1.000
_cell.length_c   1.000
_cell.angle_alpha   90.00
_cell.angle_beta   90.00
_cell.angle_gamma   90.00
#
_symmetry.space_group_name_H-M   'P 1'
#
loop_
_entity.id
_entity.type
_entity.pdbx_description
1 polymer ?
#
loop_
_entity_poly.entity_id
_entity_poly.type
_entity_poly.pdbx_seq_one_letter_code
_entity_poly.pdbx_strand_id
1 'polypeptide(L)'
;MSADLPRDQDEVKIEKKVNFWQKLKKTYAEYKPYLISHHPNCEKYEEHVFKIREKKFCIGCFIGYPAAILGIGISFPLVFFELINVWIFFGIGIVFSCAVLLSLTHFTKKRGRKILQKLLIGMGSGFIITSIWELLSIVWYFRLLLIWVAIIVLNIPISLMHYKTHHKICENCEWKNDWKKCPGFQQ
;
A
#
# COMPACT_ATOMS: atom_id res chain seq x y z
N MET A 1 -12.25 56.91 52.90
CA MET A 1 -12.25 56.44 51.51
C MET A 1 -11.32 55.24 51.44
N SER A 2 -11.83 54.01 51.60
CA SER A 2 -12.29 53.17 50.47
C SER A 2 -11.19 53.07 49.40
N ALA A 3 -10.24 52.15 49.58
CA ALA A 3 -10.30 50.76 49.12
C ALA A 3 -9.95 50.66 47.63
N ASP A 4 -8.73 50.20 47.34
CA ASP A 4 -8.43 49.52 46.08
C ASP A 4 -7.50 48.33 46.38
N LEU A 5 -7.98 47.16 45.96
CA LEU A 5 -7.41 45.84 46.16
C LEU A 5 -6.17 45.63 45.28
N PRO A 6 -5.10 44.94 45.75
CA PRO A 6 -4.11 44.38 44.84
C PRO A 6 -4.73 43.20 44.09
N ARG A 7 -4.96 43.38 42.79
CA ARG A 7 -5.35 42.31 41.87
C ARG A 7 -4.07 41.61 41.39
N ASP A 8 -3.54 40.74 42.24
CA ASP A 8 -2.38 39.91 41.90
C ASP A 8 -2.77 38.91 40.80
N GLN A 9 -1.91 38.86 39.79
CA GLN A 9 -2.09 38.14 38.55
C GLN A 9 -1.51 36.74 38.71
N ASP A 10 -2.29 35.81 39.25
CA ASP A 10 -1.99 34.39 39.14
C ASP A 10 -2.43 33.87 37.77
N GLU A 11 -1.64 34.16 36.73
CA GLU A 11 -1.70 33.42 35.46
C GLU A 11 -1.18 32.00 35.69
N VAL A 12 -2.06 31.12 36.20
CA VAL A 12 -1.83 29.68 36.23
C VAL A 12 -1.72 29.17 34.80
N LYS A 13 -0.49 29.04 34.28
CA LYS A 13 -0.19 28.25 33.08
C LYS A 13 -0.55 26.79 33.35
N ILE A 14 -1.78 26.43 33.00
CA ILE A 14 -2.20 25.03 32.94
C ILE A 14 -1.50 24.41 31.72
N GLU A 15 -0.28 23.89 31.93
CA GLU A 15 0.35 22.96 30.99
C GLU A 15 -0.55 21.72 30.89
N LYS A 16 -1.40 21.67 29.86
CA LYS A 16 -2.14 20.46 29.50
C LYS A 16 -1.13 19.36 29.23
N LYS A 17 -0.96 18.42 30.17
CA LYS A 17 -0.29 17.12 29.97
C LYS A 17 -1.00 16.41 28.82
N VAL A 18 -0.47 16.56 27.61
CA VAL A 18 -0.95 15.84 26.44
C VAL A 18 -0.59 14.37 26.65
N ASN A 19 -1.61 13.53 26.84
CA ASN A 19 -1.42 12.11 27.10
C ASN A 19 -0.72 11.45 25.89
N PHE A 20 0.18 10.51 26.16
CA PHE A 20 0.90 9.74 25.13
C PHE A 20 -0.02 9.18 24.03
N TRP A 21 -1.20 8.71 24.40
CA TRP A 21 -2.24 8.23 23.48
C TRP A 21 -2.82 9.30 22.56
N GLN A 22 -2.90 10.56 23.02
CA GLN A 22 -3.33 11.69 22.18
C GLN A 22 -2.23 12.08 21.20
N LYS A 23 -0.96 12.03 21.64
CA LYS A 23 0.20 12.23 20.75
C LYS A 23 0.25 11.15 19.67
N LEU A 24 0.10 9.88 20.04
CA LEU A 24 0.00 8.76 19.10
C LEU A 24 -1.19 8.88 18.14
N LYS A 25 -2.38 9.23 18.62
CA LYS A 25 -3.56 9.44 17.75
C LYS A 25 -3.31 10.56 16.74
N LYS A 26 -2.69 11.66 17.17
CA LYS A 26 -2.40 12.81 16.31
C LYS A 26 -1.36 12.45 15.25
N THR A 27 -0.25 11.83 15.65
CA THR A 27 0.78 11.33 14.75
C THR A 27 0.19 10.31 13.76
N TYR A 28 -0.60 9.34 14.22
CA TYR A 28 -1.26 8.39 13.33
C TYR A 28 -2.19 9.08 12.33
N ALA A 29 -2.97 10.08 12.76
CA ALA A 29 -3.85 10.83 11.87
C ALA A 29 -3.08 11.60 10.78
N GLU A 30 -1.92 12.17 11.13
CA GLU A 30 -1.03 12.89 10.19
C GLU A 30 -0.37 11.95 9.16
N TYR A 31 0.04 10.72 9.55
CA TYR A 31 0.70 9.77 8.65
C TYR A 31 -0.25 8.84 7.87
N LYS A 32 -1.47 8.62 8.37
CA LYS A 32 -2.52 7.81 7.72
C LYS A 32 -2.80 8.13 6.24
N PRO A 33 -2.89 9.39 5.80
CA PRO A 33 -3.13 9.69 4.38
C PRO A 33 -1.96 9.24 3.50
N TYR A 34 -0.72 9.37 3.97
CA TYR A 34 0.50 8.95 3.26
C TYR A 34 0.67 7.43 3.20
N LEU A 35 0.19 6.71 4.22
CA LEU A 35 0.19 5.24 4.23
C LEU A 35 -0.72 4.62 3.16
N ILE A 36 -1.75 5.36 2.72
CA ILE A 36 -2.81 4.83 1.86
C ILE A 36 -2.72 5.40 0.44
N SER A 37 -2.21 6.62 0.27
CA SER A 37 -2.00 7.28 -1.03
C SER A 37 -0.79 8.20 -0.96
N HIS A 38 0.15 8.04 -1.90
CA HIS A 38 1.35 8.88 -1.95
C HIS A 38 1.05 10.35 -2.32
N HIS A 39 -0.07 10.60 -3.01
CA HIS A 39 -0.59 11.95 -3.30
C HIS A 39 -2.10 11.99 -2.98
N PRO A 40 -2.49 12.11 -1.71
CA PRO A 40 -3.89 11.99 -1.31
C PRO A 40 -4.76 13.10 -1.94
N ASN A 41 -4.25 14.32 -2.13
CA ASN A 41 -5.06 15.45 -2.60
C ASN A 41 -4.74 15.95 -4.02
N CYS A 42 -3.95 15.22 -4.80
CA CYS A 42 -3.60 15.65 -6.16
C CYS A 42 -4.61 15.17 -7.20
N GLU A 43 -5.18 16.10 -7.98
CA GLU A 43 -6.15 15.80 -9.06
C GLU A 43 -5.54 14.89 -10.15
N LYS A 44 -4.23 15.03 -10.43
CA LYS A 44 -3.53 14.18 -11.40
C LYS A 44 -3.50 12.70 -11.03
N TYR A 45 -3.85 12.35 -9.80
CA TYR A 45 -3.90 10.98 -9.29
C TYR A 45 -5.31 10.46 -9.06
N GLU A 46 -6.38 11.20 -9.43
CA GLU A 46 -7.77 10.76 -9.25
C GLU A 46 -8.06 9.39 -9.88
N GLU A 47 -7.47 9.09 -11.05
CA GLU A 47 -7.65 7.80 -11.73
C GLU A 47 -6.94 6.61 -11.05
N HIS A 48 -6.04 6.89 -10.11
CA HIS A 48 -5.23 5.89 -9.39
C HIS A 48 -5.74 5.62 -7.98
N VAL A 49 -6.86 6.24 -7.59
CA VAL A 49 -7.48 6.07 -6.28
C VAL A 49 -8.96 5.68 -6.38
N PHE A 50 -9.48 4.96 -5.39
CA PHE A 50 -10.92 4.83 -5.11
C PHE A 50 -11.29 5.75 -3.97
N LYS A 51 -12.39 6.50 -4.12
CA LYS A 51 -13.01 7.24 -3.00
C LYS A 51 -14.03 6.32 -2.34
N ILE A 52 -13.78 5.94 -1.09
CA ILE A 52 -14.78 5.27 -0.23
C ILE A 52 -15.08 6.23 0.91
N ARG A 53 -16.29 6.82 0.88
CA ARG A 53 -16.66 7.98 1.70
C ARG A 53 -15.63 9.12 1.52
N GLU A 54 -15.09 9.67 2.60
CA GLU A 54 -14.12 10.77 2.59
C GLU A 54 -12.66 10.31 2.40
N LYS A 55 -12.41 9.00 2.19
CA LYS A 55 -11.05 8.44 2.13
C LYS A 55 -10.70 7.98 0.72
N LYS A 56 -9.46 8.27 0.31
CA LYS A 56 -8.87 7.82 -0.97
C LYS A 56 -7.96 6.61 -0.75
N PHE A 57 -8.20 5.55 -1.51
CA PHE A 57 -7.47 4.28 -1.44
C PHE A 57 -6.74 4.00 -2.74
N CYS A 58 -5.44 3.69 -2.68
CA CYS A 58 -4.68 3.26 -3.85
C CYS A 58 -5.26 1.96 -4.42
N ILE A 59 -5.66 1.98 -5.70
CA ILE A 59 -6.17 0.79 -6.43
C ILE A 59 -5.19 -0.37 -6.32
N GLY A 60 -3.89 -0.08 -6.42
CA GLY A 60 -2.82 -1.08 -6.36
C GLY A 60 -2.77 -1.83 -5.04
N CYS A 61 -2.66 -1.10 -3.93
CA CYS A 61 -2.53 -1.70 -2.59
C CYS A 61 -3.85 -2.31 -2.11
N PHE A 62 -4.96 -1.62 -2.35
CA PHE A 62 -6.27 -2.06 -1.84
C PHE A 62 -6.80 -3.30 -2.56
N ILE A 63 -6.43 -3.54 -3.82
CA ILE A 63 -6.79 -4.76 -4.54
C ILE A 63 -5.69 -5.81 -4.41
N GLY A 64 -4.42 -5.42 -4.55
CA GLY A 64 -3.30 -6.35 -4.57
C GLY A 64 -3.09 -7.10 -3.27
N TYR A 65 -3.12 -6.42 -2.11
CA TYR A 65 -2.86 -7.08 -0.82
C TYR A 65 -3.98 -8.06 -0.42
N PRO A 66 -5.27 -7.68 -0.47
CA PRO A 66 -6.33 -8.64 -0.20
C PRO A 66 -6.34 -9.80 -1.20
N ALA A 67 -6.05 -9.56 -2.47
CA ALA A 67 -5.96 -10.62 -3.47
C ALA A 67 -4.83 -11.62 -3.17
N ALA A 68 -3.67 -11.16 -2.68
CA ALA A 68 -2.59 -12.04 -2.24
C ALA A 68 -2.97 -12.87 -1.01
N ILE A 69 -3.61 -12.25 -0.01
CA ILE A 69 -4.13 -12.96 1.16
C ILE A 69 -5.16 -14.02 0.75
N LEU A 70 -6.07 -13.69 -0.17
CA LEU A 70 -7.03 -14.65 -0.73
C LEU A 70 -6.32 -15.78 -1.48
N GLY A 71 -5.30 -15.46 -2.28
CA GLY A 71 -4.49 -16.46 -2.97
C GLY A 71 -3.86 -17.46 -2.00
N ILE A 72 -3.27 -16.98 -0.90
CA ILE A 72 -2.73 -17.84 0.17
C ILE A 72 -3.85 -18.63 0.83
N GLY A 73 -4.96 -17.98 1.22
CA GLY A 73 -6.07 -18.62 1.91
C GLY A 73 -6.77 -19.71 1.09
N ILE A 74 -6.74 -19.61 -0.24
CA ILE A 74 -7.26 -20.65 -1.15
C ILE A 74 -6.22 -21.76 -1.34
N SER A 75 -4.98 -21.40 -1.69
CA SER A 75 -3.95 -22.39 -2.05
C SER A 75 -3.45 -23.20 -0.85
N PHE A 76 -3.27 -22.56 0.31
CA PHE A 76 -2.70 -23.21 1.49
C PHE A 76 -3.49 -24.45 1.95
N PRO A 77 -4.80 -24.40 2.21
CA PRO A 77 -5.55 -25.60 2.60
C PRO A 77 -5.58 -26.65 1.48
N LEU A 78 -5.68 -26.25 0.21
CA LEU A 78 -5.75 -27.18 -0.91
C LEU A 78 -4.44 -27.96 -1.12
N VAL A 79 -3.30 -27.32 -0.87
CA VAL A 79 -2.00 -27.99 -0.91
C VAL A 79 -1.76 -28.79 0.38
N PHE A 80 -2.08 -28.22 1.54
CA PHE A 80 -1.87 -28.87 2.84
C PHE A 80 -2.66 -30.18 3.00
N PHE A 81 -3.91 -30.23 2.52
CA PHE A 81 -4.72 -31.45 2.49
C PHE A 81 -4.45 -32.33 1.25
N GLU A 82 -3.39 -32.05 0.49
CA GLU A 82 -2.98 -32.79 -0.71
C GLU A 82 -4.08 -32.91 -1.79
N LEU A 83 -5.07 -32.00 -1.78
CA LEU A 83 -6.18 -32.00 -2.75
C LEU A 83 -5.72 -31.56 -4.14
N ILE A 84 -4.70 -30.71 -4.21
CA ILE A 84 -4.11 -30.19 -5.45
C ILE A 84 -2.60 -30.21 -5.33
N ASN A 85 -1.91 -30.64 -6.40
CA ASN A 85 -0.46 -30.64 -6.47
C ASN A 85 0.11 -29.21 -6.40
N VAL A 86 1.08 -28.98 -5.51
CA VAL A 86 1.76 -27.69 -5.30
C VAL A 86 2.33 -27.08 -6.59
N TRP A 87 2.77 -27.90 -7.54
CA TRP A 87 3.31 -27.46 -8.83
C TRP A 87 2.25 -26.79 -9.71
N ILE A 88 0.97 -27.18 -9.57
CA ILE A 88 -0.15 -26.54 -10.28
C ILE A 88 -0.31 -25.10 -9.80
N PHE A 89 -0.33 -24.88 -8.48
CA PHE A 89 -0.39 -23.52 -7.93
C PHE A 89 0.85 -22.70 -8.28
N PHE A 90 2.02 -23.31 -8.31
CA PHE A 90 3.25 -22.61 -8.72
C PHE A 90 3.15 -22.14 -10.19
N GLY A 91 2.73 -23.03 -11.09
CA GLY A 91 2.52 -22.71 -12.50
C GLY A 91 1.46 -21.64 -12.73
N ILE A 92 0.28 -21.78 -12.11
CA ILE A 92 -0.79 -20.75 -12.17
C ILE A 92 -0.29 -19.43 -11.58
N GLY A 93 0.47 -19.48 -10.48
CA GLY A 93 1.05 -18.31 -9.83
C GLY A 93 1.98 -17.52 -10.74
N ILE A 94 2.83 -18.22 -11.51
CA ILE A 94 3.69 -17.59 -12.53
C ILE A 94 2.84 -16.97 -13.65
N VAL A 95 1.88 -17.71 -14.20
CA VAL A 95 0.99 -17.23 -15.28
C VAL A 95 0.22 -15.99 -14.85
N PHE A 96 -0.30 -15.97 -13.62
CA PHE A 96 -1.02 -14.82 -13.07
C PHE A 96 -0.08 -13.64 -12.79
N SER A 97 1.13 -13.90 -12.30
CA SER A 97 2.15 -12.87 -12.10
C SER A 97 2.59 -12.21 -13.42
N CYS A 98 2.61 -12.97 -14.53
CA CYS A 98 2.85 -12.43 -15.86
C CYS A 98 1.79 -11.40 -16.31
N ALA A 99 0.65 -11.29 -15.61
CA ALA A 99 -0.28 -10.18 -15.84
C ALA A 99 0.37 -8.81 -15.62
N VAL A 100 1.52 -8.71 -14.94
CA VAL A 100 2.32 -7.48 -14.88
C VAL A 100 2.71 -6.97 -16.27
N LEU A 101 2.90 -7.86 -17.25
CA LEU A 101 3.22 -7.47 -18.63
C LEU A 101 2.07 -6.72 -19.29
N LEU A 102 0.83 -6.96 -18.90
CA LEU A 102 -0.31 -6.16 -19.37
C LEU A 102 -0.21 -4.69 -18.91
N SER A 103 0.55 -4.39 -17.85
CA SER A 103 0.79 -3.00 -17.41
C SER A 103 1.75 -2.27 -18.35
N LEU A 104 2.62 -3.00 -19.06
CA LEU A 104 3.51 -2.41 -20.08
C LEU A 104 2.75 -2.03 -21.35
N THR A 105 1.67 -2.75 -21.66
CA THR A 105 0.83 -2.42 -22.80
C THR A 105 -0.16 -1.32 -22.41
N HIS A 106 -0.45 -0.37 -23.32
CA HIS A 106 -1.49 0.65 -23.14
C HIS A 106 -2.92 0.08 -22.96
N PHE A 107 -3.05 -1.24 -22.85
CA PHE A 107 -4.30 -1.98 -22.69
C PHE A 107 -4.95 -1.75 -21.32
N THR A 108 -4.23 -1.23 -20.33
CA THR A 108 -4.74 -0.99 -18.97
C THR A 108 -5.36 0.41 -18.76
N LYS A 109 -5.78 1.09 -19.83
CA LYS A 109 -6.46 2.41 -19.71
C LYS A 109 -7.81 2.34 -18.98
N LYS A 110 -8.55 1.22 -19.06
CA LYS A 110 -9.86 1.09 -18.40
C LYS A 110 -9.69 0.64 -16.94
N ARG A 111 -10.40 1.30 -16.01
CA ARG A 111 -10.35 1.03 -14.57
C ARG A 111 -10.55 -0.46 -14.22
N GLY A 112 -11.55 -1.11 -14.83
CA GLY A 112 -11.83 -2.54 -14.60
C GLY A 112 -10.66 -3.45 -14.96
N ARG A 113 -9.95 -3.17 -16.07
CA ARG A 113 -8.76 -3.94 -16.48
C ARG A 113 -7.59 -3.74 -15.51
N LYS A 114 -7.40 -2.53 -14.96
CA LYS A 114 -6.41 -2.29 -13.89
C LYS A 114 -6.72 -3.10 -12.63
N ILE A 115 -8.00 -3.14 -12.22
CA ILE A 115 -8.43 -3.92 -11.04
C ILE A 115 -8.16 -5.40 -11.27
N LEU A 116 -8.66 -5.96 -12.39
CA LEU A 116 -8.47 -7.37 -12.73
C LEU A 116 -6.99 -7.74 -12.77
N GLN A 117 -6.17 -6.89 -13.37
CA GLN A 117 -4.73 -7.11 -13.40
C GLN A 117 -4.11 -7.14 -11.99
N LYS A 118 -4.46 -6.19 -11.12
CA LYS A 118 -3.95 -6.15 -9.74
C LYS A 118 -4.44 -7.35 -8.92
N LEU A 119 -5.66 -7.81 -9.18
CA LEU A 119 -6.22 -9.02 -8.58
C LEU A 119 -5.44 -10.26 -9.03
N LEU A 120 -5.18 -10.42 -10.33
CA LEU A 120 -4.39 -11.54 -10.87
C LEU A 120 -2.97 -11.54 -10.29
N ILE A 121 -2.27 -10.39 -10.30
CA ILE A 121 -0.91 -10.29 -9.74
C ILE A 121 -0.91 -10.62 -8.24
N GLY A 122 -1.89 -10.12 -7.48
CA GLY A 122 -2.03 -10.41 -6.06
C GLY A 122 -2.24 -11.90 -5.80
N MET A 123 -3.25 -12.50 -6.44
CA MET A 123 -3.52 -13.94 -6.32
C MET A 123 -2.32 -14.79 -6.75
N GLY A 124 -1.69 -14.45 -7.87
CA GLY A 124 -0.51 -15.15 -8.37
C GLY A 124 0.66 -15.10 -7.39
N SER A 125 0.88 -13.95 -6.76
CA SER A 125 1.87 -13.80 -5.68
C SER A 125 1.54 -14.70 -4.50
N GLY A 126 0.26 -14.76 -4.09
CA GLY A 126 -0.19 -15.64 -3.02
C GLY A 126 0.05 -17.12 -3.30
N PHE A 127 -0.23 -17.56 -4.53
CA PHE A 127 0.05 -18.94 -4.96
C PHE A 127 1.55 -19.26 -4.96
N ILE A 128 2.39 -18.34 -5.47
CA ILE A 128 3.85 -18.52 -5.43
C ILE A 128 4.35 -18.63 -3.98
N ILE A 129 3.84 -17.79 -3.07
CA ILE A 129 4.23 -17.83 -1.65
C ILE A 129 3.90 -19.18 -1.03
N THR A 130 2.68 -19.68 -1.22
CA THR A 130 2.28 -21.01 -0.73
C THR A 130 3.13 -22.12 -1.35
N SER A 131 3.39 -22.06 -2.65
CA SER A 131 4.21 -23.06 -3.32
C SER A 131 5.65 -23.08 -2.81
N ILE A 132 6.28 -21.91 -2.61
CA ILE A 132 7.62 -21.81 -2.02
C ILE A 132 7.61 -22.37 -0.59
N TRP A 133 6.58 -22.05 0.19
CA TRP A 133 6.47 -22.53 1.56
C TRP A 133 6.44 -24.06 1.66
N GLU A 134 5.71 -24.73 0.74
CA GLU A 134 5.52 -26.18 0.75
C GLU A 134 6.61 -26.96 -0.01
N LEU A 135 7.14 -26.42 -1.12
CA LEU A 135 8.16 -27.10 -1.94
C LEU A 135 9.52 -27.22 -1.25
N LEU A 136 9.86 -26.28 -0.37
CA LEU A 136 11.17 -26.22 0.27
C LEU A 136 11.16 -26.97 1.59
N SER A 137 11.73 -28.17 1.63
CA SER A 137 11.98 -28.96 2.84
C SER A 137 13.12 -28.42 3.72
N ILE A 138 13.39 -27.11 3.66
CA ILE A 138 14.44 -26.43 4.43
C ILE A 138 13.86 -25.93 5.76
N VAL A 139 14.72 -25.71 6.76
CA VAL A 139 14.39 -25.02 8.02
C VAL A 139 13.63 -23.70 7.78
N TRP A 140 12.65 -23.44 8.65
CA TRP A 140 11.61 -22.42 8.45
C TRP A 140 12.13 -21.00 8.18
N TYR A 141 13.27 -20.62 8.77
CA TYR A 141 13.85 -19.28 8.57
C TYR A 141 14.41 -19.06 7.17
N PHE A 142 14.95 -20.10 6.50
CA PHE A 142 15.35 -19.98 5.10
C PHE A 142 14.14 -19.91 4.17
N ARG A 143 13.00 -20.54 4.52
CA ARG A 143 11.75 -20.39 3.76
C ARG A 143 11.29 -18.93 3.75
N LEU A 144 11.30 -18.29 4.92
CA LEU A 144 10.93 -16.87 5.06
C LEU A 144 11.89 -15.97 4.26
N LEU A 145 13.20 -16.24 4.30
CA LEU A 145 14.17 -15.49 3.50
C LEU A 145 13.88 -15.62 2.00
N LEU A 146 13.60 -16.83 1.51
CA LEU A 146 13.29 -17.05 0.09
C LEU A 146 11.96 -16.39 -0.33
N ILE A 147 10.94 -16.46 0.53
CA ILE A 147 9.68 -15.72 0.30
C ILE A 147 9.95 -14.23 0.23
N TRP A 148 10.76 -13.68 1.14
CA TRP A 148 11.11 -12.27 1.14
C TRP A 148 11.87 -11.86 -0.14
N VAL A 149 12.84 -12.67 -0.57
CA VAL A 149 13.56 -12.46 -1.84
C VAL A 149 12.59 -12.54 -3.03
N ALA A 150 11.70 -13.54 -3.07
CA ALA A 150 10.71 -13.69 -4.13
C ALA A 150 9.78 -12.48 -4.22
N ILE A 151 9.29 -11.97 -3.08
CA ILE A 151 8.47 -10.76 -3.01
C ILE A 151 9.24 -9.56 -3.57
N ILE A 152 10.51 -9.37 -3.19
CA ILE A 152 11.32 -8.26 -3.72
C ILE A 152 11.46 -8.37 -5.24
N VAL A 153 11.87 -9.54 -5.73
CA VAL A 153 12.09 -9.78 -7.16
C VAL A 153 10.82 -9.52 -7.97
N LEU A 154 9.67 -10.01 -7.50
CA LEU A 154 8.37 -9.77 -8.14
C LEU A 154 7.96 -8.29 -8.13
N ASN A 155 8.34 -7.54 -7.08
CA ASN A 155 7.97 -6.13 -6.95
C ASN A 155 8.91 -5.16 -7.66
N ILE A 156 10.18 -5.50 -7.94
CA ILE A 156 11.13 -4.65 -8.67
C ILE A 156 10.52 -4.05 -9.96
N PRO A 157 9.99 -4.83 -10.92
CA PRO A 157 9.48 -4.26 -12.16
C PRO A 157 8.28 -3.33 -11.92
N ILE A 158 7.40 -3.69 -10.98
CA ILE A 158 6.22 -2.88 -10.62
C ILE A 158 6.66 -1.54 -10.03
N SER A 159 7.62 -1.57 -9.11
CA SER A 159 8.18 -0.39 -8.44
C SER A 159 8.89 0.53 -9.43
N LEU A 160 9.69 -0.01 -10.35
CA LEU A 160 10.36 0.78 -11.39
C LEU A 160 9.35 1.43 -12.34
N MET A 161 8.30 0.72 -12.73
CA MET A 161 7.23 1.27 -13.56
C MET A 161 6.46 2.39 -12.85
N HIS A 162 6.14 2.18 -11.57
CA HIS A 162 5.49 3.22 -10.77
C HIS A 162 6.39 4.44 -10.63
N TYR A 163 7.66 4.25 -10.31
CA TYR A 163 8.63 5.34 -10.20
C TYR A 163 8.69 6.18 -11.48
N LYS A 164 8.84 5.54 -12.65
CA LYS A 164 8.85 6.25 -13.95
C LYS A 164 7.56 6.99 -14.23
N THR A 165 6.40 6.38 -13.91
CA THR A 165 5.09 7.00 -14.15
C THR A 165 4.88 8.20 -13.22
N HIS A 166 5.19 8.04 -11.93
CA HIS A 166 5.14 9.11 -10.93
C HIS A 166 6.06 10.27 -11.33
N HIS A 167 7.31 9.98 -11.70
CA HIS A 167 8.26 11.00 -12.14
C HIS A 167 7.71 11.78 -13.33
N LYS A 168 7.20 11.10 -14.36
CA LYS A 168 6.60 11.76 -15.53
C LYS A 168 5.40 12.62 -15.18
N ILE A 169 4.50 12.16 -14.30
CA ILE A 169 3.32 12.94 -13.90
C ILE A 169 3.73 14.21 -13.16
N CYS A 170 4.69 14.10 -12.25
CA CYS A 170 5.10 15.21 -11.39
C CYS A 170 6.06 16.17 -12.08
N GLU A 171 6.88 15.71 -13.03
CA GLU A 171 7.72 16.54 -13.90
C GLU A 171 6.88 17.38 -14.87
N ASN A 172 5.80 16.80 -15.41
CA ASN A 172 4.81 17.51 -16.24
C ASN A 172 3.78 18.29 -15.41
N CYS A 173 4.02 18.49 -14.12
CA CYS A 173 3.18 19.29 -13.24
C CYS A 173 3.68 20.72 -13.14
N GLU A 174 2.77 21.66 -12.90
CA GLU A 174 3.08 23.08 -12.68
C GLU A 174 4.12 23.25 -11.57
N TRP A 175 4.09 22.34 -10.59
CA TRP A 175 4.99 22.32 -9.45
C TRP A 175 6.31 21.58 -9.70
N LYS A 176 6.53 20.94 -10.86
CA LYS A 176 7.80 20.27 -11.28
C LYS A 176 8.55 19.53 -10.16
N ASN A 177 7.92 18.59 -9.48
CA ASN A 177 8.47 17.87 -8.31
C ASN A 177 8.77 18.71 -7.04
N ASP A 178 8.36 19.97 -6.94
CA ASP A 178 8.45 20.75 -5.70
C ASP A 178 7.37 20.34 -4.70
N TRP A 179 7.68 19.37 -3.85
CA TRP A 179 6.74 18.79 -2.88
C TRP A 179 6.29 19.78 -1.82
N LYS A 180 7.09 20.84 -1.55
CA LYS A 180 6.73 21.86 -0.55
C LYS A 180 5.58 22.76 -1.03
N LYS A 181 5.51 22.99 -2.34
CA LYS A 181 4.49 23.83 -2.97
C LYS A 181 3.33 23.03 -3.55
N CYS A 182 3.45 21.70 -3.62
CA CYS A 182 2.42 20.86 -4.19
C CYS A 182 1.17 20.83 -3.28
N PRO A 183 -0.01 21.27 -3.76
CA PRO A 183 -1.24 21.25 -2.98
C PRO A 183 -1.68 19.83 -2.60
N GLY A 184 -1.18 18.81 -3.30
CA GLY A 184 -1.42 17.40 -2.97
C GLY A 184 -0.81 16.94 -1.63
N PHE A 185 0.14 17.70 -1.08
CA PHE A 185 0.84 17.44 0.20
C PHE A 185 0.48 18.44 1.31
N GLN A 186 -0.26 19.50 1.00
CA GLN A 186 -0.70 20.48 1.98
C GLN A 186 -2.03 20.00 2.58
N GLN A 187 -2.04 19.73 3.89
CA GLN A 187 -3.21 19.37 4.68
C GLN A 187 -3.53 20.47 5.68
#